data_AF-A0A2X4TYL6-F1
#
_entry.id   AF-A0A2X4TYL6-F1
#
_cell.length_a   1.000
_cell.length_b   1.000
_cell.length_c   1.000
_cell.angle_alpha   90.00
_cell.angle_beta   90.00
_cell.angle_gamma   90.00
#
_symmetry.space_group_name_H-M   'P 1'
#
loop_
_entity.id
_entity.type
_entity.pdbx_description
1 polymer ?
#
loop_
_entity_poly.entity_id
_entity_poly.type
_entity_poly.pdbx_seq_one_letter_code
_entity_poly.pdbx_strand_id
1 'polypeptide(L)'
;MGKSNAFCTPIDSAFPGWNGAEILIWKLMKDNPCEYKGQSYLYLYKDAYIKFHKDLIIKYAKEAAISPLLLAGVAWQEAGGKPDRLKPFVLTFRQAVDYFKDKNDYSNSVSVGIIAMQIRAAAETLRVDPKMLTRKMQVQLSRCLQSDDFNIKVVALHLKDLILFDYPHADTENLTHEQTILAGSRYNRGVERKKEDFVNAISADEHASERDYISYGLAIIKREERVKKLMGM
;
A
#
# COMPACT_ATOMS: atom_id res chain seq x y z
N MET A 1 26.47 -18.16 -3.65
CA MET A 1 25.84 -18.48 -2.35
C MET A 1 24.82 -17.40 -2.01
N GLY A 2 23.54 -17.64 -2.31
CA GLY A 2 22.46 -16.72 -1.94
C GLY A 2 22.32 -16.70 -0.42
N LYS A 3 22.56 -15.55 0.23
CA LYS A 3 22.28 -15.40 1.66
C LYS A 3 20.79 -15.71 1.88
N SER A 4 20.46 -16.72 2.69
CA SER A 4 19.07 -17.04 2.98
C SER A 4 18.36 -15.79 3.53
N ASN A 5 17.23 -15.45 2.94
CA ASN A 5 16.37 -14.38 3.43
C ASN A 5 15.29 -15.03 4.30
N ALA A 6 15.17 -14.54 5.53
CA ALA A 6 14.30 -15.14 6.54
C ALA A 6 12.80 -15.00 6.24
N PHE A 7 12.43 -14.10 5.30
CA PHE A 7 11.04 -13.76 5.02
C PHE A 7 10.53 -14.30 3.68
N CYS A 8 11.40 -14.38 2.67
CA CYS A 8 11.01 -14.81 1.33
C CYS A 8 12.22 -15.28 0.51
N THR A 9 11.97 -15.92 -0.63
CA THR A 9 12.95 -15.98 -1.72
C THR A 9 12.72 -14.77 -2.62
N PRO A 10 13.66 -13.81 -2.75
CA PRO A 10 13.45 -12.63 -3.59
C PRO A 10 13.27 -13.03 -5.05
N ILE A 11 12.21 -12.51 -5.68
CA ILE A 11 11.92 -12.66 -7.11
C ILE A 11 11.76 -11.25 -7.67
N ASP A 12 12.47 -10.96 -8.75
CA ASP A 12 12.35 -9.68 -9.44
C ASP A 12 10.94 -9.50 -10.02
N SER A 13 10.40 -8.28 -9.91
CA SER A 13 9.12 -7.98 -10.55
C SER A 13 9.27 -7.96 -12.07
N ALA A 14 8.33 -8.61 -12.76
CA ALA A 14 8.20 -8.54 -14.21
C ALA A 14 7.51 -7.25 -14.69
N PHE A 15 6.84 -6.51 -13.79
CA PHE A 15 6.18 -5.25 -14.13
C PHE A 15 7.20 -4.09 -14.17
N PRO A 16 7.11 -3.16 -15.13
CA PRO A 16 7.98 -1.99 -15.15
C PRO A 16 7.90 -1.18 -13.85
N GLY A 17 9.03 -1.04 -13.16
CA GLY A 17 9.10 -0.24 -11.94
C GLY A 17 8.90 1.25 -12.20
N TRP A 18 8.39 1.97 -11.19
CA TRP A 18 8.24 3.43 -11.21
C TRP A 18 9.55 4.12 -10.81
N ASN A 19 10.37 4.47 -11.80
CA ASN A 19 11.69 5.06 -11.63
C ASN A 19 11.71 6.59 -11.88
N GLY A 20 12.90 7.18 -11.87
CA GLY A 20 13.10 8.61 -12.03
C GLY A 20 12.56 9.17 -13.35
N ALA A 21 12.71 8.45 -14.47
CA ALA A 21 12.26 8.91 -15.78
C ALA A 21 10.75 9.10 -15.83
N GLU A 22 9.97 8.11 -15.39
CA GLU A 22 8.51 8.24 -15.35
C GLU A 22 8.03 9.30 -14.35
N ILE A 23 8.76 9.57 -13.26
CA ILE A 23 8.47 10.71 -12.38
C ILE A 23 8.67 12.05 -13.09
N LEU A 24 9.70 12.17 -13.94
CA LEU A 24 9.90 13.39 -14.73
C LEU A 24 8.73 13.60 -15.70
N ILE A 25 8.26 12.54 -16.37
CA ILE A 25 7.09 12.61 -17.25
C ILE A 25 5.84 13.04 -16.48
N TRP A 26 5.62 12.46 -15.29
CA TRP A 26 4.45 12.77 -14.48
C TRP A 26 4.50 14.19 -13.88
N LYS A 27 5.64 14.61 -13.30
CA LYS A 27 5.72 15.85 -12.52
C LYS A 27 6.12 17.09 -13.31
N LEU A 28 6.89 16.93 -14.40
CA LEU A 28 7.45 18.07 -15.13
C LEU A 28 6.73 18.35 -16.44
N MET A 29 6.04 17.37 -17.03
CA MET A 29 5.29 17.59 -18.27
C MET A 29 3.85 18.03 -17.97
N LYS A 30 3.34 18.95 -18.80
CA LYS A 30 1.93 19.35 -18.76
C LYS A 30 1.04 18.15 -19.07
N ASP A 31 -0.08 18.05 -18.36
CA ASP A 31 -1.05 16.98 -18.57
C ASP A 31 -1.58 16.98 -20.01
N ASN A 32 -1.48 15.82 -20.66
CA ASN A 32 -1.97 15.59 -22.02
C ASN A 32 -2.44 14.13 -22.14
N PRO A 33 -3.77 13.88 -22.21
CA PRO A 33 -4.32 12.53 -22.35
C PRO A 33 -3.95 11.82 -23.65
N CYS A 34 -3.83 12.55 -24.76
CA CYS A 34 -3.52 11.96 -26.07
C CYS A 34 -2.08 11.43 -26.17
N GLU A 35 -1.17 12.08 -25.44
CA GLU A 35 0.26 11.73 -25.41
C GLU A 35 0.68 11.00 -24.14
N TYR A 36 -0.27 10.76 -23.22
CA TYR A 36 -0.02 10.21 -21.89
C TYR A 36 1.12 10.95 -21.17
N LYS A 37 0.94 12.24 -20.90
CA LYS A 37 1.89 13.06 -20.14
C LYS A 37 1.24 13.60 -18.88
N GLY A 38 2.04 14.01 -17.90
CA GLY A 38 1.54 14.58 -16.66
C GLY A 38 0.68 13.58 -15.88
N GLN A 39 -0.50 14.01 -15.43
CA GLN A 39 -1.39 13.20 -14.60
C GLN A 39 -1.96 11.98 -15.35
N SER A 40 -2.18 12.13 -16.67
CA SER A 40 -2.64 11.06 -17.55
C SER A 40 -1.64 9.91 -17.62
N TYR A 41 -0.34 10.19 -17.55
CA TYR A 41 0.71 9.17 -17.51
C TYR A 41 0.67 8.36 -16.20
N LEU A 42 0.52 9.02 -15.06
CA LEU A 42 0.36 8.34 -13.77
C LEU A 42 -0.87 7.44 -13.77
N TYR A 43 -2.00 7.91 -14.31
CA TYR A 43 -3.23 7.10 -14.39
C TYR A 43 -3.04 5.89 -15.29
N LEU A 44 -2.37 6.04 -16.44
CA LEU A 44 -2.03 4.93 -17.31
C LEU A 44 -1.18 3.88 -16.58
N TYR A 45 -0.17 4.31 -15.82
CA TYR A 45 0.67 3.39 -15.04
C TYR A 45 -0.12 2.63 -13.99
N LYS A 46 -0.97 3.33 -13.21
CA LYS A 46 -1.85 2.72 -12.21
C LYS A 46 -2.81 1.69 -12.82
N ASP A 47 -3.41 2.03 -13.96
CA ASP A 47 -4.30 1.11 -14.69
C ASP A 47 -3.57 -0.12 -15.19
N ALA A 48 -2.36 0.07 -15.74
CA ALA A 48 -1.52 -1.01 -16.24
C ALA A 48 -1.11 -1.96 -15.10
N TYR A 49 -0.78 -1.41 -13.93
CA TYR A 49 -0.44 -2.20 -12.74
C TYR A 49 -1.60 -3.13 -12.35
N ILE A 50 -2.82 -2.59 -12.24
CA ILE A 50 -4.00 -3.40 -11.90
C ILE A 50 -4.29 -4.45 -12.96
N LYS A 51 -4.27 -4.10 -14.25
CA LYS A 51 -4.51 -5.06 -15.33
C LYS A 51 -3.48 -6.20 -15.34
N PHE A 52 -2.21 -5.87 -15.14
CA PHE A 52 -1.12 -6.84 -15.18
C PHE A 52 -1.13 -7.77 -13.95
N HIS A 53 -1.57 -7.28 -12.79
CA HIS A 53 -1.59 -8.07 -11.54
C HIS A 53 -2.97 -8.54 -11.09
N LYS A 54 -4.00 -8.41 -11.92
CA LYS A 54 -5.38 -8.78 -11.56
C LYS A 54 -5.48 -10.20 -10.97
N ASP A 55 -4.74 -11.16 -11.53
CA ASP A 55 -4.81 -12.56 -11.10
C ASP A 55 -4.13 -12.76 -9.74
N LEU A 56 -3.03 -12.05 -9.48
CA LEU A 56 -2.36 -12.04 -8.17
C LEU A 56 -3.22 -11.34 -7.12
N ILE A 57 -3.85 -10.22 -7.47
CA ILE A 57 -4.77 -9.49 -6.59
C ILE A 57 -5.94 -10.40 -6.21
N ILE A 58 -6.60 -11.05 -7.18
CA ILE A 58 -7.71 -11.97 -6.90
C ILE A 58 -7.25 -13.15 -6.04
N LYS A 59 -6.10 -13.75 -6.38
CA LYS A 59 -5.52 -14.87 -5.63
C LYS A 59 -5.30 -14.50 -4.16
N TYR A 60 -4.58 -13.40 -3.89
CA TYR A 60 -4.23 -13.05 -2.52
C TYR A 60 -5.40 -12.43 -1.73
N ALA A 61 -6.35 -11.78 -2.40
CA ALA A 61 -7.60 -11.38 -1.76
C ALA A 61 -8.38 -12.61 -1.26
N LYS A 62 -8.50 -13.67 -2.08
CA LYS A 62 -9.13 -14.94 -1.69
C LYS A 62 -8.37 -15.65 -0.58
N GLU A 63 -7.04 -15.76 -0.66
CA GLU A 63 -6.23 -16.39 0.39
C GLU A 63 -6.36 -15.64 1.73
N ALA A 64 -6.45 -14.31 1.69
CA ALA A 64 -6.68 -13.49 2.88
C ALA A 64 -8.16 -13.44 3.31
N ALA A 65 -9.10 -13.93 2.49
CA ALA A 65 -10.54 -13.75 2.66
C ALA A 65 -10.91 -12.27 2.82
N ILE A 66 -10.52 -11.41 1.87
CA ILE A 66 -10.92 -10.00 1.82
C ILE A 66 -11.52 -9.65 0.46
N SER A 67 -12.22 -8.52 0.38
CA SER A 67 -12.72 -7.98 -0.89
C SER A 67 -11.57 -7.75 -1.90
N PRO A 68 -11.61 -8.39 -3.09
CA PRO A 68 -10.64 -8.12 -4.16
C PRO A 68 -10.66 -6.66 -4.62
N LEU A 69 -11.82 -6.00 -4.55
CA LEU A 69 -11.96 -4.59 -4.94
C LEU A 69 -11.28 -3.65 -3.95
N LEU A 70 -11.30 -3.95 -2.65
CA LEU A 70 -10.54 -3.18 -1.67
C LEU A 70 -9.03 -3.29 -1.96
N LEU A 71 -8.52 -4.52 -2.14
CA LEU A 71 -7.09 -4.73 -2.42
C LEU A 71 -6.66 -4.05 -3.73
N ALA A 72 -7.46 -4.19 -4.79
CA ALA A 72 -7.22 -3.52 -6.06
C ALA A 72 -7.30 -1.98 -5.94
N GLY A 73 -8.23 -1.46 -5.15
CA GLY A 73 -8.39 -0.04 -4.89
C GLY A 73 -7.18 0.57 -4.18
N VAL A 74 -6.68 -0.10 -3.14
CA VAL A 74 -5.44 0.27 -2.44
C VAL A 74 -4.24 0.20 -3.38
N ALA A 75 -4.10 -0.90 -4.13
CA ALA A 75 -3.02 -1.06 -5.11
C ALA A 75 -3.01 0.07 -6.15
N TRP A 76 -4.18 0.43 -6.69
CA TRP A 76 -4.29 1.51 -7.69
C TRP A 76 -3.96 2.88 -7.06
N GLN A 77 -4.36 3.09 -5.81
CA GLN A 77 -4.12 4.36 -5.12
C GLN A 77 -2.63 4.59 -4.83
N GLU A 78 -1.90 3.55 -4.46
CA GLU A 78 -0.46 3.60 -4.15
C GLU A 78 0.46 3.55 -5.37
N ALA A 79 0.08 2.80 -6.42
CA ALA A 79 0.93 2.59 -7.59
C ALA A 79 1.39 3.92 -8.21
N GLY A 80 2.68 4.04 -8.52
CA GLY A 80 3.21 5.27 -9.13
C GLY A 80 3.31 6.48 -8.18
N GLY A 81 3.26 6.27 -6.86
CA GLY A 81 3.47 7.33 -5.86
C GLY A 81 4.92 7.81 -5.74
N LYS A 82 5.73 7.13 -4.91
CA LYS A 82 7.15 7.47 -4.70
C LYS A 82 8.06 6.48 -5.45
N PRO A 83 9.21 6.91 -5.98
CA PRO A 83 10.11 6.02 -6.70
C PRO A 83 10.67 4.95 -5.76
N ASP A 84 10.47 3.69 -6.15
CA ASP A 84 10.85 2.54 -5.32
C ASP A 84 12.38 2.36 -5.22
N ARG A 85 13.12 2.72 -6.27
CA ARG A 85 14.59 2.58 -6.31
C ARG A 85 15.33 3.48 -5.32
N LEU A 86 14.70 4.54 -4.80
CA LEU A 86 15.32 5.41 -3.78
C LEU A 86 15.12 4.87 -2.36
N LYS A 87 14.20 3.91 -2.16
CA LYS A 87 13.83 3.41 -0.83
C LYS A 87 14.96 2.70 -0.07
N PRO A 88 15.86 1.93 -0.71
CA PRO A 88 17.01 1.36 -0.01
C PRO A 88 17.94 2.41 0.62
N PHE A 89 18.17 3.54 -0.07
CA PHE A 89 18.96 4.65 0.46
C PHE A 89 18.26 5.33 1.63
N VAL A 90 16.94 5.57 1.51
CA VAL A 90 16.14 6.12 2.62
C VAL A 90 16.22 5.19 3.83
N LEU A 91 16.03 3.87 3.66
CA LEU A 91 16.12 2.91 4.75
C LEU A 91 17.49 2.96 5.43
N THR A 92 18.56 2.96 4.65
CA THR A 92 19.94 3.00 5.17
C THR A 92 20.21 4.28 5.96
N PHE A 93 19.76 5.42 5.45
CA PHE A 93 19.85 6.70 6.16
C PHE A 93 19.09 6.67 7.48
N ARG A 94 17.84 6.17 7.49
CA ARG A 94 17.04 6.08 8.71
C ARG A 94 17.63 5.12 9.73
N GLN A 95 18.19 3.99 9.29
CA GLN A 95 18.90 3.04 10.15
C GLN A 95 20.14 3.67 10.81
N ALA A 96 20.83 4.58 10.12
CA ALA A 96 21.95 5.31 10.71
C ALA A 96 21.46 6.25 11.84
N VAL A 97 20.36 6.98 11.62
CA VAL A 97 19.75 7.84 12.65
C VAL A 97 19.28 7.02 13.86
N ASP A 98 18.63 5.88 13.61
CA ASP A 98 18.14 4.96 14.62
C ASP A 98 19.25 4.34 15.48
N TYR A 99 20.40 4.03 14.86
CA TYR A 99 21.58 3.55 15.57
C TYR A 99 22.08 4.54 16.63
N PHE A 100 22.01 5.85 16.35
CA PHE A 100 22.39 6.87 17.34
C PHE A 100 21.37 7.06 18.46
N LYS A 101 20.15 6.52 18.32
CA LYS A 101 19.05 6.67 19.28
C LYS A 101 18.70 5.39 20.03
N ASP A 102 19.39 4.28 19.73
CA ASP A 102 19.11 2.93 20.23
C ASP A 102 17.62 2.53 20.10
N LYS A 103 17.03 2.85 18.93
CA LYS A 103 15.64 2.57 18.57
C LYS A 103 15.57 2.10 17.12
N ASN A 104 14.41 1.62 16.66
CA ASN A 104 14.20 1.25 15.25
C ASN A 104 12.89 1.80 14.65
N ASP A 105 12.17 2.66 15.37
CA ASP A 105 10.85 3.17 14.95
C ASP A 105 10.92 3.97 13.64
N TYR A 106 11.98 4.76 13.45
CA TYR A 106 12.08 5.65 12.29
C TYR A 106 12.33 4.88 10.99
N SER A 107 13.20 3.88 11.03
CA SER A 107 13.45 2.96 9.90
C SER A 107 12.28 1.99 9.68
N ASN A 108 11.57 1.58 10.73
CA ASN A 108 10.37 0.75 10.62
C ASN A 108 9.20 1.45 9.91
N SER A 109 9.12 2.78 9.94
CA SER A 109 8.08 3.56 9.23
C SER A 109 8.35 3.76 7.72
N VAL A 110 9.39 3.12 7.16
CA VAL A 110 9.66 3.20 5.71
C VAL A 110 8.67 2.32 4.93
N SER A 111 7.89 2.94 4.06
CA SER A 111 7.08 2.26 3.04
C SER A 111 7.92 1.79 1.85
N VAL A 112 7.75 0.53 1.44
CA VAL A 112 8.51 -0.15 0.38
C VAL A 112 7.57 -0.87 -0.59
N GLY A 113 7.95 -0.91 -1.86
CA GLY A 113 7.19 -1.59 -2.92
C GLY A 113 6.14 -0.67 -3.53
N ILE A 114 5.58 -1.10 -4.67
CA ILE A 114 4.66 -0.30 -5.46
C ILE A 114 3.39 0.03 -4.67
N ILE A 115 2.94 -0.86 -3.77
CA ILE A 115 1.78 -0.65 -2.91
C ILE A 115 2.17 -0.05 -1.55
N ALA A 116 3.41 0.43 -1.39
CA ALA A 116 3.87 1.26 -0.27
C ALA A 116 3.68 0.68 1.15
N MET A 117 3.82 -0.64 1.31
CA MET A 117 3.74 -1.32 2.60
C MET A 117 4.87 -0.87 3.55
N GLN A 118 4.53 -0.46 4.79
CA GLN A 118 5.53 -0.12 5.81
C GLN A 118 6.24 -1.35 6.36
N ILE A 119 7.54 -1.25 6.64
CA ILE A 119 8.33 -2.33 7.26
C ILE A 119 7.72 -2.77 8.60
N ARG A 120 7.25 -1.81 9.42
CA ARG A 120 6.54 -2.08 10.67
C ARG A 120 5.30 -2.93 10.44
N ALA A 121 4.40 -2.45 9.59
CA ALA A 121 3.12 -3.11 9.30
C ALA A 121 3.33 -4.51 8.70
N ALA A 122 4.31 -4.65 7.80
CA ALA A 122 4.68 -5.94 7.25
C ALA A 122 5.17 -6.92 8.33
N ALA A 123 5.99 -6.47 9.27
CA ALA A 123 6.45 -7.32 10.37
C ALA A 123 5.31 -7.73 11.30
N GLU A 124 4.44 -6.79 11.70
CA GLU A 124 3.25 -7.07 12.53
C GLU A 124 2.34 -8.10 11.85
N THR A 125 2.09 -7.92 10.54
CA THR A 125 1.29 -8.82 9.70
C THR A 125 1.92 -10.23 9.63
N LEU A 126 3.24 -10.31 9.56
CA LEU A 126 4.02 -11.56 9.57
C LEU A 126 4.26 -12.12 10.98
N ARG A 127 3.61 -11.56 12.01
CA ARG A 127 3.70 -11.98 13.42
C ARG A 127 5.12 -11.88 13.98
N VAL A 128 5.89 -10.91 13.50
CA VAL A 128 7.21 -10.53 14.02
C VAL A 128 7.09 -9.22 14.77
N ASP A 129 7.54 -9.17 16.03
CA ASP A 129 7.57 -7.92 16.81
C ASP A 129 8.45 -6.88 16.10
N PRO A 130 7.90 -5.73 15.67
CA PRO A 130 8.68 -4.68 15.00
C PRO A 130 9.84 -4.14 15.84
N LYS A 131 9.70 -4.13 17.17
CA LYS A 131 10.76 -3.66 18.08
C LYS A 131 11.97 -4.59 18.07
N MET A 132 11.77 -5.84 17.68
CA MET A 132 12.83 -6.85 17.56
C MET A 132 13.46 -6.89 16.17
N LEU A 133 13.01 -6.07 15.21
CA LEU A 133 13.61 -6.02 13.88
C LEU A 133 15.02 -5.45 13.94
N THR A 134 15.98 -6.30 13.62
CA THR A 134 17.36 -5.88 13.37
C THR A 134 17.48 -5.16 12.02
N ARG A 135 18.53 -4.33 11.85
CA ARG A 135 18.83 -3.68 10.55
C ARG A 135 18.89 -4.66 9.38
N LYS A 136 19.45 -5.86 9.62
CA LYS A 136 19.53 -6.93 8.61
C LYS A 136 18.13 -7.44 8.24
N MET A 137 17.27 -7.67 9.23
CA MET A 137 15.89 -8.10 8.99
C MET A 137 15.10 -7.04 8.23
N GLN A 138 15.24 -5.76 8.56
CA GLN A 138 14.60 -4.67 7.83
C GLN A 138 15.01 -4.63 6.35
N VAL A 139 16.31 -4.81 6.04
CA VAL A 139 16.80 -4.89 4.66
C VAL A 139 16.26 -6.14 3.94
N GLN A 140 16.24 -7.28 4.62
CA GLN A 140 15.70 -8.53 4.06
C GLN A 140 14.21 -8.42 3.75
N LEU A 141 13.42 -7.86 4.67
CA LEU A 141 11.99 -7.62 4.48
C LEU A 141 11.75 -6.57 3.39
N SER A 142 12.53 -5.49 3.36
CA SER A 142 12.46 -4.49 2.29
C SER A 142 12.70 -5.09 0.91
N ARG A 143 13.66 -6.00 0.76
CA ARG A 143 13.89 -6.72 -0.51
C ARG A 143 12.72 -7.62 -0.90
N CYS A 144 12.08 -8.27 0.07
CA CYS A 144 10.87 -9.05 -0.19
C CYS A 144 9.71 -8.16 -0.66
N LEU A 145 9.51 -7.02 0.00
CA LEU A 145 8.46 -6.07 -0.34
C LEU A 145 8.65 -5.39 -1.71
N GLN A 146 9.82 -5.50 -2.34
CA GLN A 146 10.02 -5.04 -3.74
C GLN A 146 9.48 -6.02 -4.79
N SER A 147 9.20 -7.27 -4.40
CA SER A 147 8.52 -8.23 -5.28
C SER A 147 7.02 -7.99 -5.21
N ASP A 148 6.37 -7.77 -6.35
CA ASP A 148 4.92 -7.50 -6.39
C ASP A 148 4.10 -8.66 -5.82
N ASP A 149 4.51 -9.91 -6.06
CA ASP A 149 3.85 -11.09 -5.51
C ASP A 149 3.83 -11.05 -3.97
N PHE A 150 4.99 -10.82 -3.35
CA PHE A 150 5.10 -10.72 -1.90
C PHE A 150 4.43 -9.44 -1.35
N ASN A 151 4.56 -8.31 -2.05
CA ASN A 151 3.97 -7.04 -1.66
C ASN A 151 2.43 -7.14 -1.61
N ILE A 152 1.80 -7.61 -2.70
CA ILE A 152 0.35 -7.79 -2.80
C ILE A 152 -0.14 -8.75 -1.72
N LYS A 153 0.56 -9.88 -1.49
CA LYS A 153 0.21 -10.84 -0.46
C LYS A 153 0.19 -10.21 0.94
N VAL A 154 1.26 -9.51 1.33
CA VAL A 154 1.36 -8.90 2.66
C VAL A 154 0.35 -7.77 2.82
N VAL A 155 0.08 -7.00 1.76
CA VAL A 155 -0.98 -5.97 1.77
C VAL A 155 -2.35 -6.59 2.00
N ALA A 156 -2.67 -7.71 1.34
CA ALA A 156 -3.95 -8.39 1.53
C ALA A 156 -4.15 -8.84 3.00
N LEU A 157 -3.12 -9.46 3.58
CA LEU A 157 -3.16 -9.88 4.99
C LEU A 157 -3.26 -8.69 5.94
N HIS A 158 -2.52 -7.61 5.67
CA HIS A 158 -2.57 -6.41 6.50
C HIS A 158 -3.96 -5.75 6.45
N LEU A 159 -4.56 -5.62 5.26
CA LEU A 159 -5.91 -5.09 5.12
C LEU A 159 -6.94 -5.91 5.90
N LYS A 160 -6.79 -7.25 5.93
CA LYS A 160 -7.62 -8.10 6.78
C LYS A 160 -7.50 -7.73 8.25
N ASP A 161 -6.27 -7.61 8.76
CA ASP A 161 -6.01 -7.23 10.15
C ASP A 161 -6.63 -5.85 10.46
N LEU A 162 -6.55 -4.88 9.53
CA LEU A 162 -7.16 -3.55 9.70
C LEU A 162 -8.69 -3.59 9.70
N ILE A 163 -9.32 -4.39 8.84
CA ILE A 163 -10.78 -4.54 8.84
C ILE A 163 -11.24 -5.13 10.17
N LEU A 164 -10.60 -6.21 10.62
CA LEU A 164 -10.97 -6.91 11.85
C LEU A 164 -10.65 -6.09 13.11
N PHE A 165 -9.67 -5.18 13.05
CA PHE A 165 -9.38 -4.24 14.12
C PHE A 165 -10.60 -3.34 14.42
N ASP A 166 -11.21 -2.75 13.39
CA ASP A 166 -12.38 -1.86 13.57
C ASP A 166 -13.72 -2.63 13.54
N TYR A 167 -13.79 -3.79 12.90
CA TYR A 167 -15.00 -4.62 12.77
C TYR A 167 -14.71 -6.13 12.98
N PRO A 168 -14.61 -6.60 14.24
CA PRO A 168 -14.18 -7.98 14.55
C PRO A 168 -15.05 -9.11 13.98
N HIS A 169 -16.28 -8.80 13.57
CA HIS A 169 -17.26 -9.78 13.05
C HIS A 169 -17.72 -9.45 11.62
N ALA A 170 -16.98 -8.60 10.89
CA ALA A 170 -17.33 -8.26 9.52
C ALA A 170 -17.18 -9.47 8.58
N ASP A 171 -18.07 -9.54 7.59
CA ASP A 171 -17.78 -10.25 6.36
C ASP A 171 -16.72 -9.45 5.58
N THR A 172 -15.47 -9.88 5.70
CA THR A 172 -14.31 -9.19 5.13
C THR A 172 -14.28 -9.25 3.59
N GLU A 173 -15.04 -10.16 2.98
CA GLU A 173 -15.15 -10.31 1.53
C GLU A 173 -16.22 -9.38 0.94
N ASN A 174 -17.28 -9.10 1.71
CA ASN A 174 -18.40 -8.24 1.30
C ASN A 174 -18.52 -7.00 2.21
N LEU A 175 -17.62 -6.04 2.00
CA LEU A 175 -17.57 -4.81 2.79
C LEU A 175 -18.60 -3.78 2.35
N THR A 176 -19.16 -3.06 3.31
CA THR A 176 -19.91 -1.83 3.03
C THR A 176 -18.96 -0.71 2.58
N HIS A 177 -19.50 0.38 2.02
CA HIS A 177 -18.69 1.57 1.70
C HIS A 177 -18.03 2.16 2.96
N GLU A 178 -18.72 2.18 4.10
CA GLU A 178 -18.15 2.65 5.36
C GLU A 178 -16.92 1.81 5.75
N GLN A 179 -17.05 0.48 5.72
CA GLN A 179 -15.95 -0.43 6.05
C GLN A 179 -14.79 -0.30 5.06
N THR A 180 -15.08 -0.13 3.76
CA THR A 180 -14.08 0.08 2.71
C THR A 180 -13.33 1.41 2.91
N ILE A 181 -14.05 2.50 3.19
CA ILE A 181 -13.46 3.82 3.46
C ILE A 181 -12.55 3.73 4.67
N LEU A 182 -13.03 3.12 5.75
CA LEU A 182 -12.30 3.05 7.01
C LEU A 182 -11.05 2.19 6.85
N ALA A 183 -11.15 0.98 6.27
CA ALA A 183 -10.01 0.12 6.02
C ALA A 183 -8.95 0.78 5.12
N GLY A 184 -9.37 1.44 4.03
CA GLY A 184 -8.47 2.21 3.18
C GLY A 184 -7.79 3.36 3.91
N SER A 185 -8.52 4.09 4.75
CA SER A 185 -7.94 5.16 5.56
C SER A 185 -6.97 4.66 6.62
N ARG A 186 -7.24 3.51 7.25
CA ARG A 186 -6.31 2.85 8.18
C ARG A 186 -5.03 2.44 7.48
N TYR A 187 -5.12 1.93 6.26
CA TYR A 187 -3.95 1.58 5.46
C TYR A 187 -3.00 2.78 5.28
N ASN A 188 -3.57 3.96 5.05
CA ASN A 188 -2.79 5.18 4.86
C ASN A 188 -2.29 5.82 6.16
N ARG A 189 -3.11 5.79 7.22
CA ARG A 189 -2.90 6.61 8.44
C ARG A 189 -2.55 5.83 9.70
N GLY A 190 -2.71 4.51 9.71
CA GLY A 190 -2.52 3.68 10.90
C GLY A 190 -3.74 3.59 11.82
N VAL A 191 -3.54 2.94 12.96
CA VAL A 191 -4.58 2.57 13.93
C VAL A 191 -4.69 3.54 15.11
N GLU A 192 -3.83 4.56 15.18
CA GLU A 192 -3.70 5.46 16.33
C GLU A 192 -4.95 6.32 16.57
N ARG A 193 -5.65 6.70 15.50
CA ARG A 193 -6.88 7.49 15.60
C ARG A 193 -8.08 6.62 15.99
N LYS A 194 -9.03 7.17 16.75
CA LYS A 194 -10.24 6.45 17.15
C LYS A 194 -11.15 6.17 15.94
N LYS A 195 -11.83 5.02 15.96
CA LYS A 195 -12.76 4.62 14.89
C LYS A 195 -13.86 5.66 14.69
N GLU A 196 -14.39 6.20 15.80
CA GLU A 196 -15.49 7.16 15.82
C GLU A 196 -15.16 8.42 15.03
N ASP A 197 -13.91 8.87 15.01
CA ASP A 197 -13.49 10.03 14.23
C ASP A 197 -13.68 9.79 12.72
N PHE A 198 -13.43 8.57 12.25
CA PHE A 198 -13.64 8.21 10.84
C PHE A 198 -15.13 8.11 10.52
N VAL A 199 -15.91 7.47 11.39
CA VAL A 199 -17.36 7.31 11.20
C VAL A 199 -18.05 8.68 11.19
N ASN A 200 -17.69 9.57 12.11
CA ASN A 200 -18.20 10.94 12.14
C ASN A 200 -17.81 11.72 10.86
N ALA A 201 -16.57 11.55 10.38
CA ALA A 201 -16.12 12.19 9.15
C ALA A 201 -16.86 11.69 7.89
N ILE A 202 -17.38 10.46 7.88
CA ILE A 202 -18.16 9.93 6.74
C ILE A 202 -19.48 10.68 6.59
N SER A 203 -20.13 10.97 7.71
CA SER A 203 -21.41 11.68 7.80
C SER A 203 -21.28 13.20 7.82
N ALA A 204 -20.06 13.73 7.94
CA ALA A 204 -19.80 15.16 7.96
C ALA A 204 -20.07 15.82 6.60
N ASP A 205 -20.24 17.15 6.61
CA ASP A 205 -20.33 17.97 5.39
C ASP A 205 -19.11 17.73 4.48
N GLU A 206 -19.30 17.79 3.15
CA GLU A 206 -18.25 17.51 2.15
C GLU A 206 -16.99 18.39 2.34
N HIS A 207 -17.16 19.62 2.84
CA HIS A 207 -16.07 20.56 3.05
C HIS A 207 -15.55 20.58 4.50
N ALA A 208 -16.04 19.69 5.35
CA ALA A 208 -15.60 19.58 6.74
C ALA A 208 -14.15 19.11 6.83
N SER A 209 -13.36 19.74 7.70
CA SER A 209 -11.93 19.42 7.85
C SER A 209 -11.67 17.98 8.30
N GLU A 210 -12.61 17.36 9.02
CA GLU A 210 -12.54 15.99 9.47
C GLU A 210 -12.53 14.99 8.30
N ARG A 211 -13.04 15.38 7.11
CA ARG A 211 -13.00 14.53 5.92
C ARG A 211 -11.59 14.21 5.45
N ASP A 212 -10.58 14.98 5.86
CA ASP A 212 -9.17 14.67 5.59
C ASP A 212 -8.78 13.28 6.12
N TYR A 213 -9.38 12.84 7.23
CA TYR A 213 -9.13 11.51 7.81
C TYR A 213 -9.60 10.38 6.89
N ILE A 214 -10.66 10.62 6.12
CA ILE A 214 -11.27 9.62 5.23
C ILE A 214 -10.96 9.84 3.75
N SER A 215 -10.23 10.90 3.40
CA SER A 215 -9.93 11.28 2.01
C SER A 215 -9.32 10.13 1.18
N TYR A 216 -8.45 9.33 1.78
CA TYR A 216 -7.86 8.15 1.13
C TYR A 216 -8.92 7.08 0.83
N GLY A 217 -9.73 6.70 1.82
CA GLY A 217 -10.83 5.75 1.63
C GLY A 217 -11.89 6.22 0.63
N LEU A 218 -12.25 7.50 0.68
CA LEU A 218 -13.16 8.12 -0.31
C LEU A 218 -12.59 8.06 -1.72
N ALA A 219 -11.27 8.21 -1.87
CA ALA A 219 -10.60 8.13 -3.16
C ALA A 219 -10.60 6.71 -3.76
N ILE A 220 -10.73 5.66 -2.93
CA ILE A 220 -10.98 4.28 -3.36
C ILE A 220 -12.41 4.16 -3.90
N ILE A 221 -13.42 4.58 -3.12
CA ILE A 221 -14.84 4.52 -3.52
C ILE A 221 -15.07 5.30 -4.83
N LYS A 222 -14.51 6.50 -4.95
CA LYS A 222 -14.61 7.34 -6.15
C LYS A 222 -14.13 6.64 -7.43
N ARG A 223 -13.26 5.63 -7.32
CA ARG A 223 -12.64 4.92 -8.45
C ARG A 223 -13.06 3.47 -8.55
N GLU A 224 -14.01 3.03 -7.73
CA GLU A 224 -14.45 1.65 -7.65
C GLU A 224 -14.85 1.09 -9.02
N GLU A 225 -15.70 1.81 -9.77
CA GLU A 225 -16.15 1.37 -11.10
C GLU A 225 -15.01 1.27 -12.12
N ARG A 226 -14.02 2.17 -12.04
CA ARG A 226 -12.81 2.07 -12.86
C ARG A 226 -12.05 0.80 -12.50
N VAL A 227 -11.83 0.54 -11.23
CA VAL A 227 -11.09 -0.63 -10.75
C VAL A 227 -11.82 -1.93 -11.09
N LYS A 228 -13.14 -2.02 -10.89
CA LYS A 228 -13.98 -3.15 -11.33
C LYS A 228 -13.76 -3.48 -12.80
N LYS A 229 -13.82 -2.46 -13.68
CA LYS A 229 -13.56 -2.63 -15.12
C LYS A 229 -12.15 -3.14 -15.42
N LEU A 230 -11.13 -2.68 -14.69
CA LEU A 230 -9.74 -3.13 -14.87
C LEU A 230 -9.56 -4.59 -14.40
N MET A 231 -10.29 -4.98 -13.36
CA MET A 231 -10.30 -6.34 -12.81
C MET A 231 -11.16 -7.31 -13.65
N GLY A 232 -12.06 -6.80 -14.48
CA GLY A 232 -13.00 -7.61 -15.27
C GLY A 232 -14.17 -8.15 -14.44
N MET A 233 -14.60 -7.37 -13.44
CA MET A 233 -15.73 -7.66 -12.53
C MET A 233 -16.94 -6.78 -12.85
#